data_AF-A0A093DKK8-F1
#
_entry.id   AF-A0A093DKK8-F1
#
_cell.length_a   1.000
_cell.length_b   1.000
_cell.length_c   1.000
_cell.angle_alpha   90.00
_cell.angle_beta   90.00
_cell.angle_gamma   90.00
#
_symmetry.space_group_name_H-M   'P 1'
#
loop_
_entity.id
_entity.type
_entity.pdbx_description
1 polymer ?
#
loop_
_entity_poly.entity_id
_entity_poly.type
_entity_poly.pdbx_seq_one_letter_code
_entity_poly.pdbx_strand_id
1 'polypeptide(L)' 'IDVYQAWCGPCKAVMNLFRKLRTELGEEDMLHFSVAEADSVPVLQPFRNSCEPVFLF' A
#
# COMPACT_ATOMS: atom_id res chain seq x y z
N ILE A 1 5.30 2.34 3.87
CA ILE A 1 4.90 2.18 2.45
C ILE A 1 4.00 0.96 2.34
N ASP A 2 2.78 1.14 1.84
CA ASP A 2 1.83 0.06 1.55
C ASP A 2 2.03 -0.43 0.11
N VAL A 3 2.35 -1.71 -0.06
CA VAL A 3 2.61 -2.33 -1.36
C VAL A 3 1.40 -3.16 -1.78
N TYR A 4 0.86 -2.88 -2.97
CA TYR A 4 -0.30 -3.59 -3.52
C TYR A 4 -0.05 -4.10 -4.94
N GLN A 5 -0.90 -5.04 -5.37
CA GLN A 5 -0.96 -5.51 -6.76
C GLN A 5 -2.25 -5.07 -7.43
N ALA A 6 -2.16 -4.48 -8.63
CA ALA A 6 -3.32 -3.93 -9.33
C ALA A 6 -4.32 -5.00 -9.78
N TRP A 7 -3.89 -6.25 -9.96
CA TRP A 7 -4.77 -7.37 -10.31
C TRP A 7 -5.41 -8.05 -9.09
N CYS A 8 -4.90 -7.81 -7.88
CA CYS A 8 -5.42 -8.39 -6.65
C CYS A 8 -6.71 -7.66 -6.21
N GLY A 9 -7.85 -8.34 -6.34
CA GLY A 9 -9.15 -7.83 -5.93
C GLY A 9 -9.24 -7.43 -4.45
N PRO A 10 -8.85 -8.32 -3.50
CA PRO A 10 -8.84 -7.99 -2.08
C PRO A 10 -7.95 -6.80 -1.73
N CYS A 11 -6.77 -6.68 -2.35
CA CYS A 11 -5.82 -5.61 -2.10
C CYS A 11 -6.40 -4.22 -2.39
N LYS A 12 -7.25 -4.09 -3.43
CA LYS A 12 -7.96 -2.83 -3.75
C LYS A 12 -8.93 -2.39 -2.66
N ALA A 13 -9.58 -3.32 -1.96
CA ALA A 13 -10.49 -2.98 -0.87
C ALA A 13 -9.70 -2.37 0.31
N VAL A 14 -8.52 -2.93 0.62
CA VAL A 14 -7.67 -2.45 1.71
C VAL A 14 -7.06 -1.07 1.39
N MET A 15 -6.75 -0.78 0.13
CA MET A 15 -6.28 0.56 -0.28
C MET A 15 -7.25 1.70 0.12
N ASN A 16 -8.56 1.46 0.04
CA ASN A 16 -9.56 2.47 0.44
C ASN A 16 -9.52 2.73 1.95
N LEU A 17 -9.28 1.67 2.74
CA LEU A 17 -9.08 1.79 4.18
C LEU A 17 -7.82 2.63 4.49
N PHE A 18 -6.71 2.40 3.79
CA PHE A 18 -5.49 3.19 3.99
C PHE A 18 -5.64 4.65 3.59
N ARG A 19 -6.40 4.94 2.53
CA ARG A 19 -6.72 6.33 2.20
C ARG A 19 -7.48 7.01 3.32
N LYS A 20 -8.45 6.32 3.93
CA LYS A 20 -9.19 6.84 5.08
C LYS A 20 -8.26 7.07 6.28
N LEU A 21 -7.43 6.09 6.63
CA LEU A 21 -6.45 6.19 7.72
C LEU A 21 -5.44 7.33 7.49
N ARG A 22 -4.93 7.49 6.26
CA ARG A 22 -4.06 8.61 5.91
C ARG A 22 -4.74 9.96 6.11
N THR A 23 -6.03 10.07 5.78
CA THR A 23 -6.78 11.32 5.98
C THR A 23 -7.00 11.59 7.48
N GLU A 24 -7.28 10.56 8.28
CA GLU A 24 -7.57 10.71 9.71
C GLU A 24 -6.30 10.91 10.57
N LEU A 25 -5.17 10.30 10.19
CA LEU A 25 -3.91 10.30 10.95
C LEU A 25 -2.82 11.17 10.34
N GLY A 26 -2.98 11.60 9.09
CA GLY A 26 -1.95 12.33 8.34
C GLY A 26 -1.75 13.78 8.77
N GLU A 27 -2.54 14.29 9.71
CA GLU A 27 -2.39 15.66 10.24
C GLU A 27 -1.21 15.78 11.23
N GLU A 28 -0.71 14.69 11.80
CA GLU A 28 0.31 14.74 12.86
C GLU A 28 1.76 14.94 12.35
N ASP A 29 1.99 15.20 11.06
CA ASP A 29 3.30 15.48 10.41
C ASP A 29 4.45 14.46 10.63
N MET A 30 4.27 13.45 11.48
CA MET A 30 5.25 12.40 11.79
C MET A 30 5.08 11.13 10.94
N LEU A 31 3.92 10.93 10.30
CA LEU A 31 3.60 9.70 9.57
C LEU A 31 3.36 9.96 8.08
N HIS A 32 4.36 9.64 7.26
CA HIS A 32 4.25 9.72 5.80
C HIS A 32 3.66 8.43 5.20
N PHE A 33 2.34 8.42 4.99
CA PHE A 33 1.67 7.33 4.30
C PHE A 33 1.92 7.40 2.78
N SER A 34 2.63 6.40 2.26
CA SER A 34 2.89 6.23 0.83
C SER A 34 2.42 4.85 0.36
N VAL A 35 1.91 4.77 -0.86
CA VAL A 35 1.41 3.53 -1.47
C VAL A 35 2.19 3.28 -2.76
N ALA A 36 2.58 2.03 -3.02
CA ALA A 36 3.34 1.63 -4.19
C ALA A 36 2.77 0.36 -4.85
N GLU A 37 2.71 0.36 -6.18
CA GLU A 37 2.32 -0.82 -6.95
C GLU A 37 3.55 -1.72 -7.18
N ALA A 38 3.47 -2.98 -6.74
CA ALA A 38 4.57 -3.94 -6.80
C ALA A 38 5.08 -4.18 -8.24
N ASP A 39 4.18 -4.13 -9.23
CA ASP A 39 4.50 -4.37 -10.63
C ASP A 39 5.21 -3.16 -11.29
N SER A 40 4.94 -1.95 -10.81
CA SER A 40 5.52 -0.71 -11.36
C SER A 40 6.92 -0.41 -10.80
N VAL A 41 7.29 -0.97 -9.65
CA VAL A 41 8.55 -0.66 -8.96
C VAL A 41 9.49 -1.88 -8.96
N PRO A 42 10.68 -1.81 -9.59
CA PRO A 42 11.61 -2.95 -9.65
C PRO A 42 12.10 -3.44 -8.29
N VAL A 43 12.32 -2.54 -7.32
CA VAL A 43 12.76 -2.93 -5.96
C VAL A 43 11.68 -3.70 -5.17
N LEU A 44 10.42 -3.60 -5.59
CA LEU A 44 9.29 -4.30 -4.97
C LEU A 44 9.01 -5.66 -5.62
N GLN A 45 9.87 -6.13 -6.53
CA GLN A 45 9.78 -7.47 -7.13
C GLN A 45 9.61 -8.62 -6.11
N PRO A 46 10.28 -8.61 -4.94
CA PRO A 46 10.10 -9.67 -3.94
C PRO A 46 8.66 -9.78 -3.40
N PHE A 47 7.86 -8.73 -3.52
CA PHE A 47 6.47 -8.68 -3.03
C PHE A 47 5.43 -8.93 -4.12
N ARG A 48 5.86 -9.25 -5.34
CA ARG A 48 4.96 -9.62 -6.45
C ARG A 48 4.37 -11.00 -6.24
N ASN A 49 3.26 -11.28 -6.93
CA ASN A 49 2.54 -12.56 -6.91
C ASN A 49 1.91 -12.95 -5.56
N SER A 50 1.84 -12.02 -4.60
CA SER A 50 1.14 -12.21 -3.33
C SER A 50 -0.26 -11.59 -3.30
N CYS A 51 -1.29 -12.37 -2.95
CA CYS A 51 -2.68 -11.89 -2.88
C CYS A 51 -3.02 -11.13 -1.58
N GLU A 52 -2.03 -10.47 -0.97
CA GLU A 52 -2.13 -9.72 0.28
C GLU A 52 -1.32 -8.42 0.18
N PRO A 53 -1.81 -7.31 0.75
CA PRO A 53 -1.05 -6.07 0.85
C PRO A 53 0.11 -6.23 1.84
N VAL A 54 1.26 -5.59 1.55
CA VAL A 54 2.45 -5.66 2.39
C VAL A 54 2.79 -4.29 2.98
N PHE A 55 2.93 -4.24 4.30
CA PHE A 55 3.35 -3.04 5.03
C PHE A 55 4.86 -3.03 5.25
N LEU A 56 5.52 -2.03 4.66
CA LEU A 56 6.92 -1.71 4.94
C LEU A 56 6.96 -0.49 5.87
N PHE A 57 7.55 -0.63 7.06
CA PHE A 57 7.75 0.46 8.01
C PHE A 57 9.07 1.19 7.77
#